data_AF-A0A973X196-F1
#
_entry.id   AF-A0A973X196-F1
#
_cell.length_a   1.000
_cell.length_b   1.000
_cell.length_c   1.000
_cell.angle_alpha   90.00
_cell.angle_beta   90.00
_cell.angle_gamma   90.00
#
_symmetry.space_group_name_H-M   'P 1'
#
loop_
_entity.id
_entity.type
_entity.pdbx_description
1 polymer ?
#
loop_
_entity_poly.entity_id
_entity_poly.type
_entity_poly.pdbx_seq_one_letter_code
_entity_poly.pdbx_strand_id
1 'polypeptide(L)' 'MPANRNFLYLIVGALIVGIGVLGYNLYLAKKEPSGVQINVGPDGLKIQSK' A
#
# COMPACT_ATOMS: atom_id res chain seq x y z
N MET A 1 -12.43 -28.49 -25.25
CA MET A 1 -12.01 -28.78 -23.85
C MET A 1 -12.28 -27.54 -22.99
N PRO A 2 -13.41 -27.48 -22.26
CA PRO A 2 -13.85 -26.29 -21.51
C PRO A 2 -13.09 -26.01 -20.18
N ALA A 3 -12.17 -26.90 -19.78
CA ALA A 3 -11.43 -26.79 -18.52
C ALA A 3 -10.46 -25.58 -18.44
N ASN A 4 -9.99 -25.05 -19.58
CA ASN A 4 -9.00 -23.96 -19.59
C ASN A 4 -9.57 -22.60 -19.15
N ARG A 5 -10.86 -22.35 -19.41
CA ARG A 5 -11.51 -21.07 -19.08
C ARG A 5 -11.68 -20.95 -17.57
N ASN A 6 -12.06 -22.03 -16.90
CA ASN A 6 -12.23 -22.04 -15.45
C ASN A 6 -10.89 -21.80 -14.72
N PHE A 7 -9.81 -22.40 -15.24
CA PHE A 7 -8.47 -22.17 -14.72
C PHE A 7 -7.98 -20.73 -14.94
N LEU A 8 -8.29 -20.13 -16.10
CA LEU A 8 -8.00 -18.72 -16.36
C LEU A 8 -8.71 -17.81 -15.37
N TYR A 9 -9.99 -18.06 -15.08
CA TYR A 9 -10.73 -17.28 -14.09
C TYR A 9 -10.17 -17.44 -12.67
N LEU A 10 -9.68 -18.63 -12.29
CA LEU A 10 -8.99 -18.84 -11.02
C LEU A 10 -7.69 -18.02 -10.94
N ILE A 11 -6.89 -17.99 -12.00
CA ILE A 11 -5.68 -17.16 -12.07
C ILE A 11 -6.04 -15.68 -11.93
N VAL A 12 -7.04 -15.20 -12.67
CA VAL A 12 -7.48 -13.80 -12.61
C VAL A 12 -7.99 -13.45 -11.22
N GLY A 13 -8.79 -14.32 -10.59
CA GLY A 13 -9.26 -14.12 -9.22
C GLY A 13 -8.10 -14.03 -8.22
N ALA A 14 -7.12 -14.93 -8.32
CA ALA A 14 -5.93 -14.91 -7.47
C ALA A 14 -5.11 -13.62 -7.66
N LEU A 15 -4.97 -13.14 -8.90
CA LEU A 15 -4.26 -11.89 -9.20
C LEU A 15 -4.97 -10.68 -8.59
N ILE A 16 -6.30 -10.59 -8.69
CA ILE A 16 -7.08 -9.49 -8.10
C ILE A 16 -6.91 -9.47 -6.58
N VAL A 17 -7.00 -10.64 -5.93
CA VAL A 17 -6.78 -10.75 -4.48
C VAL A 17 -5.36 -10.32 -4.11
N GLY A 18 -4.35 -10.76 -4.87
CA GLY A 18 -2.95 -10.37 -4.67
C GLY A 18 -2.74 -8.85 -4.75
N ILE A 19 -3.31 -8.20 -5.77
CA ILE A 19 -3.25 -6.74 -5.94
C ILE A 19 -3.97 -6.03 -4.79
N GLY A 20 -5.13 -6.54 -4.34
CA GLY A 20 -5.87 -5.98 -3.21
C GLY A 20 -5.06 -6.00 -1.91
N VAL A 21 -4.41 -7.13 -1.60
CA VAL A 21 -3.58 -7.28 -0.39
C VAL A 21 -2.35 -6.38 -0.45
N LEU A 22 -1.62 -6.39 -1.58
CA LEU A 22 -0.44 -5.56 -1.76
C LEU A 22 -0.78 -4.07 -1.77
N GLY A 23 -1.88 -3.69 -2.44
CA GLY A 23 -2.38 -2.32 -2.48
C GLY A 23 -2.82 -1.83 -1.11
N TYR A 24 -3.51 -2.67 -0.32
CA TYR A 24 -3.90 -2.33 1.05
C TYR A 24 -2.69 -2.19 1.97
N ASN A 25 -1.72 -3.11 1.86
CA ASN A 25 -0.48 -3.04 2.63
C ASN A 25 0.33 -1.78 2.26
N LEU A 26 0.51 -1.48 0.98
CA LEU A 26 1.18 -0.27 0.51
C LEU A 26 0.43 1.01 0.92
N TYR A 27 -0.90 0.99 0.92
CA TYR A 27 -1.71 2.10 1.38
C TYR A 27 -1.54 2.33 2.89
N LEU A 28 -1.50 1.26 3.68
CA LEU A 28 -1.26 1.33 5.11
C LEU A 28 0.18 1.81 5.41
N ALA A 29 1.18 1.28 4.70
CA ALA A 29 2.58 1.71 4.83
C ALA A 29 2.81 3.15 4.36
N LYS A 30 2.06 3.64 3.37
CA LYS A 30 2.07 5.06 2.98
C LYS A 30 1.27 5.94 3.95
N LYS A 31 0.27 5.37 4.64
CA LYS A 31 -0.49 6.03 5.72
C LYS A 31 0.30 6.10 7.02
N GLU A 32 1.21 5.16 7.27
CA GLU A 32 2.21 5.32 8.31
C GLU A 32 3.00 6.59 7.99
N PRO A 33 3.06 7.53 8.93
CA PRO A 33 3.23 8.90 8.56
C PRO A 33 4.65 9.13 8.06
N SER A 34 4.76 9.45 6.78
CA SER A 34 5.60 10.59 6.36
C SER A 34 4.95 11.92 6.81
N GLY A 35 4.23 11.89 7.94
CA GLY A 35 3.82 13.06 8.68
C GLY A 35 5.10 13.63 9.24
N VAL A 36 5.52 14.74 8.64
CA VAL A 36 6.45 15.74 9.15
C VAL A 36 7.08 15.30 10.47
N GLN A 37 8.37 14.96 10.45
CA GLN A 37 9.13 14.81 11.67
C GLN A 37 9.16 16.19 12.35
N ILE A 38 8.14 16.47 13.16
CA ILE A 38 8.09 17.65 14.00
C ILE A 38 9.11 17.40 15.12
N ASN A 39 10.38 17.63 14.81
CA ASN A 39 11.41 17.74 15.82
C ASN A 39 11.15 19.05 16.57
N VAL A 40 10.44 18.95 17.69
CA VAL A 40 10.29 20.04 18.65
C VAL A 40 11.60 20.13 19.41
N GLY A 41 12.56 20.89 18.87
CA GLY A 41 13.74 21.30 19.62
C GLY A 41 13.37 22.32 20.69
N PRO A 42 14.25 22.61 21.65
CA PRO A 42 14.03 23.63 22.68
C PRO A 42 13.69 25.03 22.12
N ASP A 43 13.99 25.29 20.85
CA ASP A 43 13.70 26.54 20.11
C ASP A 43 12.46 26.48 19.17
N GLY A 44 11.61 25.45 19.25
CA GLY A 44 10.33 25.38 18.54
C GLY A 44 10.30 24.53 17.24
N LEU A 45 9.09 24.40 16.66
CA LEU A 45 8.78 23.52 15.51
C LEU A 45 9.52 23.93 14.21
N LYS A 46 10.37 23.06 13.68
CA LYS A 46 10.90 23.18 12.31
C LYS A 46 10.27 22.13 11.40
N ILE A 47 9.36 22.56 10.52
CA ILE A 47 8.82 21.72 9.44
C ILE A 47 9.85 21.70 8.31
N GLN A 48 10.61 20.61 8.19
CA GLN A 48 11.39 20.35 6.97
C GLN A 48 10.56 19.47 6.04
N SER A 49 10.18 20.03 4.89
CA SER A 49 9.63 19.27 3.76
C SER A 49 10.80 18.79 2.88
N LYS A 50 10.77 17.51 2.50
CA LYS A 50 11.62 16.98 1.43
C LYS A 50 11.06 17.37 0.07
#